data_AF-I0ILN4-F1
#
_entry.id   AF-I0ILN4-F1
#
_cell.length_a   1.000
_cell.length_b   1.000
_cell.length_c   1.000
_cell.angle_alpha   90.00
_cell.angle_beta   90.00
_cell.angle_gamma   90.00
#
_symmetry.space_group_name_H-M   'P 1'
#
loop_
_entity.id
_entity.type
_entity.pdbx_description
1 polymer ?
#
loop_
_entity_poly.entity_id
_entity_poly.type
_entity_poly.pdbx_seq_one_letter_code
_entity_poly.pdbx_strand_id
1 'polypeptide(L)'
;MSVQSFHNATVFPLIETQVSQLLKDELLKVSGITLVNNPKYADLVLSGTVVSAAEIPLALSSTQGIEQYLVEIVLSAKVTGYDGKIIWQGGSIIGGAPMYVNNNLAIFQQNQSYAMNEATQSAVSRLVSSMAHNLKSAVFIIPNQSLSQPLSPQVPGGMASPFPNSPGAPGGIPQQPGVPGGIPPGTIP
;
A
#
# COMPACT_ATOMS: atom_id res chain seq x y z
N MET A 1 -14.29 3.70 14.09
CA MET A 1 -13.86 2.93 12.90
C MET A 1 -14.63 1.61 12.81
N SER A 2 -14.97 1.13 11.62
CA SER A 2 -15.53 -0.21 11.40
C SER A 2 -14.61 -1.05 10.52
N VAL A 3 -14.59 -2.37 10.74
CA VAL A 3 -13.84 -3.33 9.92
C VAL A 3 -14.87 -4.18 9.17
N GLN A 4 -14.90 -4.01 7.85
CA GLN A 4 -15.68 -4.91 6.99
C GLN A 4 -14.94 -6.21 6.78
N SER A 5 -15.70 -7.29 6.57
CA SER A 5 -15.12 -8.59 6.23
C SER A 5 -14.28 -8.46 4.96
N PHE A 6 -13.06 -9.00 5.01
CA PHE A 6 -12.20 -9.03 3.84
C PHE A 6 -12.76 -10.00 2.81
N HIS A 7 -12.65 -9.66 1.53
CA HIS A 7 -12.95 -10.62 0.47
C HIS A 7 -11.85 -11.68 0.41
N ASN A 8 -12.22 -12.95 0.30
CA ASN A 8 -11.28 -14.05 0.11
C ASN A 8 -11.13 -14.34 -1.38
N ALA A 9 -9.99 -13.97 -1.96
CA ALA A 9 -9.65 -14.29 -3.35
C ALA A 9 -8.76 -15.55 -3.46
N THR A 10 -8.67 -16.34 -2.40
CA THR A 10 -7.81 -17.52 -2.29
C THR A 10 -8.62 -18.82 -2.25
N VAL A 11 -7.92 -19.95 -2.26
CA VAL A 11 -8.53 -21.28 -2.08
C VAL A 11 -8.63 -21.71 -0.60
N PHE A 12 -8.14 -20.89 0.34
CA PHE A 12 -8.11 -21.24 1.75
C PHE A 12 -9.43 -20.81 2.41
N PRO A 13 -10.26 -21.75 2.88
CA PRO A 13 -11.55 -21.41 3.47
C PRO A 13 -11.35 -20.65 4.79
N LEU A 14 -12.27 -19.73 5.10
CA LEU A 14 -12.35 -18.99 6.36
C LEU A 14 -11.17 -18.04 6.67
N ILE A 15 -10.19 -17.89 5.78
CA ILE A 15 -9.08 -16.95 5.96
C ILE A 15 -9.59 -15.50 6.12
N GLU A 16 -10.71 -15.16 5.47
CA GLU A 16 -11.38 -13.88 5.65
C GLU A 16 -11.86 -13.64 7.08
N THR A 17 -12.36 -14.69 7.74
CA THR A 17 -12.85 -14.62 9.13
C THR A 17 -11.68 -14.42 10.07
N GLN A 18 -10.60 -15.17 9.86
CA GLN A 18 -9.37 -15.06 10.63
C GLN A 18 -8.73 -13.68 10.50
N VAL A 19 -8.55 -13.19 9.26
CA VAL A 19 -7.99 -11.86 8.99
C VAL A 19 -8.85 -10.78 9.63
N SER A 20 -10.17 -10.86 9.49
CA SER A 20 -11.09 -9.86 10.07
C SER A 20 -11.04 -9.83 11.59
N GLN A 21 -10.93 -11.00 12.23
CA GLN A 21 -10.79 -11.09 13.69
C GLN A 21 -9.46 -10.51 14.16
N LEU A 22 -8.34 -10.94 13.55
CA LEU A 22 -7.02 -10.42 13.89
C LEU A 22 -6.90 -8.92 13.65
N LEU A 23 -7.53 -8.39 12.60
CA LEU A 23 -7.57 -6.94 12.34
C LEU A 23 -8.29 -6.20 13.46
N LYS A 24 -9.43 -6.71 13.95
CA LYS A 24 -10.12 -6.10 15.08
C LYS A 24 -9.23 -6.12 16.32
N ASP A 25 -8.61 -7.26 16.62
CA ASP A 25 -7.75 -7.42 17.78
C ASP A 25 -6.53 -6.49 17.72
N GLU A 26 -5.92 -6.33 16.55
CA GLU A 26 -4.77 -5.45 16.36
C GLU A 26 -5.17 -3.97 16.40
N LEU A 27 -6.32 -3.59 15.82
CA LEU A 27 -6.82 -2.22 15.86
C LEU A 27 -7.22 -1.77 17.27
N LEU A 28 -7.71 -2.68 18.11
CA LEU A 28 -8.01 -2.38 19.52
C LEU A 28 -6.75 -2.02 20.33
N LYS A 29 -5.56 -2.43 19.88
CA LYS A 29 -4.28 -2.05 20.49
C LYS A 29 -3.83 -0.64 20.08
N VAL A 30 -4.41 -0.07 19.03
CA VAL A 30 -4.07 1.27 18.55
C VAL A 30 -4.84 2.32 19.34
N SER A 31 -4.12 3.18 20.05
CA SER A 31 -4.72 4.30 20.79
C SER A 31 -5.51 5.22 19.87
N GLY A 32 -6.69 5.65 20.31
CA GLY A 32 -7.58 6.54 19.56
C GLY A 32 -8.52 5.85 18.58
N ILE A 33 -8.51 4.52 18.49
CA ILE A 33 -9.47 3.76 17.67
C ILE A 33 -10.56 3.16 18.56
N THR A 34 -11.81 3.54 18.28
CA THR A 34 -13.00 2.83 18.77
C THR A 34 -13.60 2.01 17.65
N LEU A 35 -13.77 0.71 17.86
CA LEU A 35 -14.41 -0.17 16.89
C LEU A 35 -15.93 -0.14 17.03
N VAL A 36 -16.61 0.00 15.90
CA VAL A 36 -18.07 -0.09 15.80
C VAL A 36 -18.47 -1.17 14.80
N ASN A 37 -19.51 -1.94 15.15
CA ASN A 37 -19.97 -3.07 14.34
C ASN A 37 -20.65 -2.63 13.05
N ASN A 38 -21.37 -1.50 13.07
CA ASN A 38 -22.11 -1.01 11.91
C ASN A 38 -21.32 0.11 11.21
N PRO A 39 -20.95 -0.03 9.92
CA PRO A 39 -20.19 0.97 9.19
C PRO A 39 -20.92 2.31 9.07
N LYS A 40 -22.25 2.36 9.21
CA LYS A 40 -23.02 3.61 9.18
C LYS A 40 -22.73 4.56 10.34
N TYR A 41 -22.22 4.03 11.46
CA TYR A 41 -21.84 4.83 12.64
C TYR A 41 -20.33 5.02 12.75
N ALA A 42 -19.57 4.67 11.71
CA ALA A 42 -18.12 4.76 11.72
C ALA A 42 -17.66 5.98 10.94
N ASP A 43 -16.74 6.75 11.53
CA ASP A 43 -16.07 7.84 10.80
C ASP A 43 -15.19 7.29 9.66
N LEU A 44 -14.60 6.11 9.90
CA LEU A 44 -13.70 5.41 9.01
C LEU A 44 -14.12 3.95 8.86
N VAL A 45 -14.03 3.42 7.64
CA VAL A 45 -14.33 2.02 7.33
C VAL A 45 -13.12 1.37 6.66
N LEU A 46 -12.55 0.35 7.31
CA LEU A 46 -11.52 -0.53 6.74
C LEU A 46 -12.18 -1.63 5.92
N SER A 47 -11.72 -1.83 4.69
CA SER A 47 -12.13 -2.91 3.81
C SER A 47 -10.94 -3.42 3.00
N GLY A 48 -11.00 -4.66 2.52
CA GLY A 48 -9.88 -5.23 1.77
C GLY A 48 -10.14 -6.62 1.23
N THR A 49 -9.07 -7.23 0.76
CA THR A 49 -9.05 -8.55 0.11
C THR A 49 -7.82 -9.31 0.57
N VAL A 50 -7.99 -10.59 0.88
CA VAL A 50 -6.90 -11.56 0.97
C VAL A 50 -6.59 -11.97 -0.45
N VAL A 51 -5.51 -11.40 -1.00
CA VAL A 51 -5.13 -11.51 -2.41
C VAL A 51 -4.45 -12.84 -2.70
N SER A 52 -3.62 -13.30 -1.76
CA SER A 52 -2.89 -14.55 -1.88
C SER A 52 -2.71 -15.20 -0.52
N ALA A 53 -2.72 -16.53 -0.54
CA ALA A 53 -2.28 -17.40 0.53
C ALA A 53 -1.53 -18.54 -0.16
N ALA A 54 -0.24 -18.70 0.13
CA ALA A 54 0.62 -19.60 -0.61
C ALA A 54 1.67 -20.28 0.28
N GLU A 55 2.11 -21.46 -0.13
CA GLU A 55 3.23 -22.18 0.46
C GLU A 55 4.37 -22.23 -0.56
N ILE A 56 5.47 -21.54 -0.25
CA ILE A 56 6.61 -21.37 -1.15
C ILE A 56 7.78 -22.20 -0.59
N PRO A 57 8.36 -23.15 -1.33
CA PRO A 57 9.52 -23.89 -0.84
C PRO A 57 10.68 -22.95 -0.50
N LEU A 58 11.23 -23.07 0.72
CA LEU A 58 12.38 -22.29 1.20
C LEU A 58 13.67 -23.09 1.25
N ALA A 59 13.58 -24.37 1.63
CA ALA A 59 14.75 -25.23 1.80
C ALA A 59 14.51 -26.62 1.22
N LEU A 60 15.56 -27.18 0.64
CA LEU A 60 15.57 -28.50 0.02
C LEU A 60 16.64 -29.37 0.68
N SER A 61 16.23 -30.58 1.05
CA SER A 61 17.07 -31.71 1.39
C SER A 61 17.52 -32.46 0.14
N SER A 62 18.75 -32.97 0.14
CA SER A 62 19.19 -33.96 -0.85
C SER A 62 18.52 -35.33 -0.65
N THR A 63 17.92 -35.59 0.52
CA THR A 63 17.37 -36.91 0.87
C THR A 63 15.85 -36.93 1.00
N GLN A 64 15.25 -35.84 1.49
CA GLN A 64 13.82 -35.75 1.82
C GLN A 64 13.01 -34.84 0.89
N GLY A 65 13.64 -34.19 -0.09
CA GLY A 65 12.96 -33.20 -0.94
C GLY A 65 12.78 -31.87 -0.20
N ILE A 66 11.57 -31.33 -0.13
CA ILE A 66 11.34 -30.04 0.54
C ILE A 66 11.39 -30.21 2.05
N GLU A 67 12.24 -29.42 2.72
CA GLU A 67 12.40 -29.43 4.19
C GLU A 67 11.62 -28.30 4.86
N GLN A 68 11.44 -27.19 4.16
CA GLN A 68 10.82 -26.00 4.72
C GLN A 68 10.03 -25.25 3.66
N TYR A 69 8.86 -24.76 4.05
CA TYR A 69 8.05 -23.81 3.29
C TYR A 69 8.02 -22.45 3.98
N LEU A 70 7.80 -21.39 3.20
CA LEU A 70 7.31 -20.11 3.64
C LEU A 70 5.80 -20.12 3.40
N VAL A 71 5.01 -20.01 4.47
CA VAL A 71 3.61 -19.66 4.33
C VAL A 71 3.54 -18.15 4.16
N GLU A 72 2.98 -17.69 3.05
CA GLU A 72 2.83 -16.29 2.70
C GLU A 72 1.36 -15.89 2.64
N ILE A 73 1.02 -14.74 3.24
CA ILE A 73 -0.29 -14.11 3.17
C ILE A 73 -0.14 -12.69 2.61
N VAL A 74 -0.89 -12.38 1.57
CA VAL A 74 -0.90 -11.07 0.93
C VAL A 74 -2.26 -10.41 1.13
N LEU A 75 -2.25 -9.25 1.77
CA LEU A 75 -3.43 -8.43 2.02
C LEU A 75 -3.38 -7.17 1.18
N SER A 76 -4.53 -6.77 0.63
CA SER A 76 -4.74 -5.45 0.03
C SER A 76 -5.91 -4.79 0.72
N ALA A 77 -5.76 -3.55 1.15
CA ALA A 77 -6.78 -2.88 1.95
C ALA A 77 -6.86 -1.39 1.67
N LYS A 78 -8.02 -0.82 2.00
CA LYS A 78 -8.28 0.61 1.92
C LYS A 78 -9.14 1.05 3.10
N VAL A 79 -8.98 2.31 3.47
CA VAL A 79 -9.83 2.99 4.44
C VAL A 79 -10.60 4.08 3.72
N THR A 80 -11.92 4.07 3.90
CA THR A 80 -12.81 5.11 3.40
C THR A 80 -13.36 5.93 4.57
N GLY A 81 -13.53 7.23 4.36
CA GLY A 81 -14.26 8.11 5.28
C GLY A 81 -15.78 7.88 5.23
N TYR A 82 -16.50 8.57 6.11
CA TYR A 82 -17.97 8.57 6.15
C TYR A 82 -18.62 9.05 4.84
N ASP A 83 -17.92 9.88 4.06
CA ASP A 83 -18.35 10.38 2.76
C ASP A 83 -18.04 9.41 1.60
N GLY A 84 -17.48 8.24 1.90
CA GLY A 84 -17.10 7.21 0.94
C GLY A 84 -15.77 7.48 0.22
N LYS A 85 -15.09 8.61 0.49
CA LYS A 85 -13.79 8.88 -0.13
C LYS A 85 -12.72 7.99 0.46
N ILE A 86 -11.83 7.49 -0.40
CA ILE A 86 -10.65 6.74 0.02
C ILE A 86 -9.68 7.74 0.64
N ILE A 87 -9.40 7.55 1.93
CA ILE A 87 -8.44 8.38 2.67
C ILE A 87 -7.08 7.68 2.80
N TRP A 88 -7.06 6.35 2.64
CA TRP A 88 -5.86 5.56 2.61
C TRP A 88 -6.09 4.31 1.76
N GLN A 89 -5.08 3.93 0.99
CA GLN A 89 -5.05 2.67 0.27
C GLN A 89 -3.68 2.03 0.50
N GLY A 90 -3.67 0.90 1.19
CA GLY A 90 -2.51 0.05 1.30
C GLY A 90 -2.28 -0.65 -0.03
N GLY A 91 -1.04 -0.64 -0.51
CA GLY A 91 -0.61 -1.59 -1.52
C GLY A 91 -0.68 -3.03 -1.01
N SER A 92 -0.01 -3.96 -1.69
CA SER A 92 0.10 -5.34 -1.21
C SER A 92 0.97 -5.40 0.05
N ILE A 93 0.37 -5.75 1.18
CA ILE A 93 1.06 -6.01 2.44
C ILE A 93 1.26 -7.51 2.59
N ILE A 94 2.51 -7.91 2.74
CA ILE A 94 2.91 -9.31 2.80
C ILE A 94 3.30 -9.66 4.24
N GLY A 95 2.73 -10.72 4.77
CA GLY A 95 3.19 -11.41 5.97
C GLY A 95 3.60 -12.84 5.63
N GLY A 96 4.52 -13.40 6.41
CA GLY A 96 4.94 -14.77 6.22
C GLY A 96 5.50 -15.41 7.47
N ALA A 97 5.49 -16.73 7.48
CA ALA A 97 6.02 -17.55 8.56
C ALA A 97 6.61 -18.86 8.01
N PRO A 98 7.71 -19.36 8.59
CA PRO A 98 8.31 -20.63 8.18
C PRO A 98 7.46 -21.82 8.67
N MET A 99 7.38 -22.86 7.84
CA MET A 99 6.77 -24.15 8.15
C MET A 99 7.77 -25.26 7.87
N TYR A 100 8.13 -26.03 8.89
CA TYR A 100 8.97 -27.22 8.72
C TYR A 100 8.15 -28.44 8.32
N VAL A 101 8.65 -29.18 7.33
CA VAL A 101 8.04 -30.42 6.86
C VAL A 101 8.24 -31.52 7.89
N ASN A 102 7.25 -32.40 8.04
CA ASN A 102 7.33 -33.56 8.92
C ASN A 102 6.70 -34.77 8.23
N ASN A 103 7.33 -35.94 8.37
CA ASN A 103 6.83 -37.19 7.81
C ASN A 103 5.56 -37.68 8.53
N ASN A 104 5.33 -37.25 9.76
CA ASN A 104 4.07 -37.47 10.46
C ASN A 104 3.04 -36.42 10.02
N LEU A 105 1.99 -36.89 9.34
CA LEU A 105 0.92 -36.05 8.80
C LEU A 105 0.25 -35.16 9.85
N ALA A 106 0.06 -35.66 11.08
CA ALA A 106 -0.59 -34.88 12.14
C ALA A 106 0.28 -33.68 12.56
N ILE A 107 1.60 -33.90 12.68
CA ILE A 107 2.55 -32.82 13.00
C ILE A 107 2.64 -31.85 11.83
N PHE A 108 2.65 -32.34 10.60
CA PHE A 108 2.66 -31.50 9.41
C PHE A 108 1.43 -30.57 9.34
N GLN A 109 0.21 -31.10 9.52
CA GLN A 109 -1.02 -30.30 9.53
C GLN A 109 -1.06 -29.29 10.69
N GLN A 110 -0.53 -29.68 11.84
CA GLN A 110 -0.36 -28.78 12.98
C GLN A 110 0.59 -27.63 12.63
N ASN A 111 1.77 -27.93 12.09
CA ASN A 111 2.76 -26.92 11.65
C ASN A 111 2.18 -25.98 10.60
N GLN A 112 1.39 -26.51 9.65
CA GLN A 112 0.70 -25.72 8.63
C GLN A 112 -0.29 -24.73 9.25
N SER A 113 -1.10 -25.18 10.19
CA SER A 113 -2.08 -24.33 10.88
C SER A 113 -1.38 -23.22 11.67
N TYR A 114 -0.29 -23.55 12.37
CA TYR A 114 0.51 -22.55 13.10
C TYR A 114 1.15 -21.53 12.17
N ALA A 115 1.83 -21.96 11.11
CA ALA A 115 2.48 -21.07 10.17
C ALA A 115 1.46 -20.18 9.43
N MET A 116 0.29 -20.70 9.07
CA MET A 116 -0.81 -19.90 8.51
C MET A 116 -1.27 -18.81 9.48
N ASN A 117 -1.47 -19.17 10.75
CA ASN A 117 -1.87 -18.22 11.79
C ASN A 117 -0.82 -17.12 11.98
N GLU A 118 0.46 -17.50 12.08
CA GLU A 118 1.58 -16.58 12.26
C GLU A 118 1.77 -15.67 11.04
N ALA A 119 1.71 -16.22 9.82
CA ALA A 119 1.79 -15.44 8.58
C ALA A 119 0.65 -14.41 8.49
N THR A 120 -0.57 -14.82 8.86
CA THR A 120 -1.73 -13.93 8.89
C THR A 120 -1.56 -12.82 9.93
N GLN A 121 -1.12 -13.17 11.15
CA GLN A 121 -0.86 -12.18 12.20
C GLN A 121 0.24 -11.19 11.79
N SER A 122 1.31 -11.67 11.17
CA SER A 122 2.39 -10.85 10.62
C SER A 122 1.88 -9.88 9.54
N ALA A 123 1.04 -10.36 8.61
CA ALA A 123 0.44 -9.53 7.56
C ALA A 123 -0.47 -8.44 8.16
N VAL A 124 -1.32 -8.81 9.11
CA VAL A 124 -2.25 -7.91 9.80
C VAL A 124 -1.51 -6.82 10.58
N SER A 125 -0.49 -7.18 11.38
CA SER A 125 0.26 -6.20 12.17
C SER A 125 1.01 -5.20 11.27
N ARG A 126 1.58 -5.68 10.16
CA ARG A 126 2.20 -4.81 9.14
C ARG A 126 1.18 -3.89 8.47
N LEU A 127 -0.02 -4.39 8.18
CA LEU A 127 -1.09 -3.60 7.56
C LEU A 127 -1.54 -2.48 8.48
N VAL A 128 -1.84 -2.81 9.74
CA VAL A 128 -2.27 -1.82 10.75
C VAL A 128 -1.17 -0.80 11.02
N SER A 129 0.09 -1.24 11.11
CA SER A 129 1.24 -0.34 11.27
C SER A 129 1.41 0.60 10.08
N SER A 130 1.31 0.10 8.86
CA SER A 130 1.35 0.90 7.63
C SER A 130 0.21 1.92 7.59
N MET A 131 -1.02 1.49 7.89
CA MET A 131 -2.18 2.37 7.96
C MET A 131 -2.00 3.48 9.01
N ALA A 132 -1.63 3.12 10.24
CA ALA A 132 -1.46 4.07 11.34
C ALA A 132 -0.34 5.08 11.06
N HIS A 133 0.77 4.65 10.44
CA HIS A 133 1.86 5.55 10.06
C HIS A 133 1.43 6.58 9.01
N ASN A 134 0.68 6.14 7.99
CA ASN A 134 0.21 7.01 6.92
C ASN A 134 -0.89 7.97 7.39
N LEU A 135 -1.83 7.50 8.22
CA LEU A 135 -2.90 8.35 8.75
C LEU A 135 -2.39 9.43 9.72
N LYS A 136 -1.33 9.15 10.49
CA LYS A 136 -0.68 10.17 11.33
C LYS A 136 0.09 11.21 10.52
N SER A 137 0.67 10.80 9.40
CA SER A 137 1.41 11.69 8.50
C SER A 137 0.46 12.54 7.64
N ALA A 138 -0.74 12.04 7.38
CA ALA A 138 -1.84 12.79 6.78
C ALA A 138 -2.49 13.72 7.82
N VAL A 139 -1.80 14.80 8.19
CA VAL A 139 -2.47 15.95 8.83
C VAL A 139 -3.61 16.36 7.90
N PHE A 140 -4.83 16.14 8.39
CA PHE A 140 -6.08 16.37 7.68
C PHE A 140 -6.17 17.85 7.30
N ILE A 141 -5.83 18.20 6.05
CA ILE A 141 -6.27 19.47 5.47
C ILE A 141 -7.76 19.32 5.25
N ILE A 142 -8.56 19.69 6.26
CA ILE A 142 -9.93 20.12 6.01
C ILE A 142 -9.77 21.39 5.15
N PRO A 143 -10.25 21.45 3.90
CA PRO A 143 -10.41 22.73 3.23
C PRO A 143 -11.53 23.47 3.98
N ASN A 144 -11.17 24.10 5.10
CA ASN A 144 -12.05 25.05 5.73
C ASN A 144 -12.17 26.23 4.77
N GLN A 145 -13.41 26.59 4.49
CA GLN A 145 -13.80 27.62 3.56
C GLN A 145 -12.93 28.86 3.72
N SER A 146 -12.28 29.31 2.65
CA SER A 146 -11.77 30.68 2.60
C SER A 146 -12.99 31.61 2.46
N LEU A 147 -13.62 31.91 3.60
CA LEU A 147 -14.33 33.17 3.76
C LEU A 147 -13.34 34.28 3.43
N SER A 148 -13.66 35.00 2.35
CA SER A 148 -13.39 36.41 2.11
C SER A 148 -12.08 36.93 2.71
N GLN A 149 -11.01 37.01 1.91
CA GLN A 149 -9.95 37.96 2.20
C GLN A 149 -10.54 39.38 2.13
N PRO A 150 -10.42 40.22 3.17
CA PRO A 150 -10.74 41.63 3.05
C PRO A 150 -9.70 42.31 2.15
N LEU A 151 -10.20 43.01 1.13
CA LEU A 151 -9.47 43.98 0.33
C LEU A 151 -8.69 44.94 1.25
N SER A 152 -7.43 45.17 0.91
CA SER A 152 -6.59 46.23 1.47
C SER A 152 -5.74 46.82 0.33
N PRO A 153 -5.41 48.12 0.39
CA PRO A 153 -5.81 49.06 -0.66
C PRO A 153 -4.75 49.31 -1.74
N GLN A 154 -5.23 49.56 -2.96
CA GLN A 154 -4.46 50.19 -4.03
C GLN A 154 -3.95 51.57 -3.58
N VAL A 155 -2.64 51.76 -3.70
CA VAL A 155 -2.00 53.08 -3.57
C VAL A 155 -2.27 53.86 -4.88
N PRO A 156 -2.79 55.09 -4.83
CA PRO A 156 -3.11 55.87 -6.03
C PRO A 156 -1.87 56.60 -6.58
N GLY A 157 -1.65 56.45 -7.89
CA GLY A 157 -1.35 57.55 -8.82
C GLY A 157 0.03 58.23 -8.79
N GLY A 158 0.83 57.94 -9.82
CA GLY A 158 1.89 58.81 -10.34
C GLY A 158 2.22 58.46 -11.80
N MET A 159 1.73 59.29 -12.73
CA MET A 159 1.84 59.23 -14.21
C MET A 159 3.33 59.25 -14.68
N ALA A 160 3.76 58.86 -15.89
CA ALA A 160 3.18 58.91 -17.24
C ALA A 160 3.95 57.97 -18.24
N SER A 161 3.26 57.59 -19.32
CA SER A 161 3.68 56.82 -20.53
C SER A 161 4.66 57.62 -21.44
N PRO A 162 5.12 57.17 -22.66
CA PRO A 162 4.70 56.04 -23.50
C PRO A 162 5.80 55.22 -24.26
N PHE A 163 5.37 54.09 -24.85
CA PHE A 163 5.98 53.31 -25.97
C PHE A 163 6.24 54.19 -27.23
N PRO A 164 6.87 53.73 -28.37
CA PRO A 164 7.01 52.35 -28.89
C PRO A 164 8.28 51.99 -29.72
N ASN A 165 8.57 50.68 -29.91
CA ASN A 165 8.68 49.99 -31.22
C ASN A 165 9.49 48.68 -31.17
N SER A 166 8.83 47.58 -31.56
CA SER A 166 9.36 46.30 -32.06
C SER A 166 10.02 46.49 -33.47
N PRO A 167 10.48 45.48 -34.26
CA PRO A 167 10.44 44.01 -34.09
C PRO A 167 11.72 43.25 -34.55
N GLY A 168 11.83 41.95 -34.25
CA GLY A 168 12.84 41.11 -34.90
C GLY A 168 12.91 39.66 -34.41
N ALA A 169 12.02 38.80 -34.91
CA ALA A 169 12.30 37.38 -35.12
C ALA A 169 12.40 37.18 -36.64
N PRO A 170 13.25 36.26 -37.16
CA PRO A 170 12.77 34.88 -37.33
C PRO A 170 13.85 33.77 -37.27
N GLY A 171 13.42 32.59 -36.79
CA GLY A 171 13.69 31.25 -37.35
C GLY A 171 15.12 30.76 -37.65
N GLY A 172 15.44 29.56 -37.15
CA GLY A 172 16.39 28.65 -37.82
C GLY A 172 17.30 27.85 -36.90
N ILE A 173 16.99 26.58 -36.69
CA ILE A 173 17.95 25.52 -36.30
C ILE A 173 18.80 25.24 -37.55
N PRO A 174 20.11 24.90 -37.45
CA PRO A 174 20.44 23.46 -37.41
C PRO A 174 21.76 23.06 -36.70
N GLN A 175 21.82 21.77 -36.41
CA GLN A 175 22.99 20.86 -36.46
C GLN A 175 23.88 20.60 -35.21
N GLN A 176 23.86 19.31 -34.89
CA GLN A 176 24.61 18.49 -33.95
C GLN A 176 26.06 18.22 -34.43
N PRO A 177 27.07 18.13 -33.55
CA PRO A 177 28.37 17.54 -33.90
C PRO A 177 28.53 16.09 -33.39
N GLY A 178 28.64 15.15 -34.34
CA GLY A 178 29.76 14.21 -34.46
C GLY A 178 29.96 13.10 -33.42
N VAL A 179 29.55 11.88 -33.78
CA VAL A 179 30.04 10.60 -33.23
C VAL A 179 31.24 10.13 -34.09
N PRO A 180 32.38 9.66 -33.52
CA PRO A 180 33.40 8.96 -34.30
C PRO A 180 33.26 7.42 -34.22
N GLY A 181 32.93 6.80 -35.36
CA GLY A 181 33.58 5.62 -35.94
C GLY A 181 33.50 4.24 -35.25
N GLY A 182 32.74 3.31 -35.85
CA GLY A 182 32.97 1.84 -35.77
C GLY A 182 34.22 1.42 -36.57
N ILE A 183 34.65 0.15 -36.72
CA ILE A 183 34.07 -1.23 -36.80
C ILE A 183 35.30 -2.22 -36.72
N PRO A 184 35.28 -3.60 -36.82
CA PRO A 184 34.23 -4.64 -36.97
C PRO A 184 34.36 -5.87 -36.01
N PRO A 185 33.47 -6.90 -36.11
CA PRO A 185 33.39 -8.02 -35.15
C PRO A 185 34.17 -9.27 -35.62
N GLY A 186 34.73 -10.02 -34.65
CA GLY A 186 35.35 -11.32 -34.92
C GLY A 186 35.66 -12.17 -33.68
N THR A 187 35.05 -13.36 -33.66
CA THR A 187 35.44 -14.64 -33.00
C THR A 187 35.41 -14.77 -31.46
N ILE A 188 34.51 -15.64 -31.00
CA ILE A 188 34.42 -16.22 -29.64
C ILE A 188 35.10 -17.60 -29.67
N PRO A 189 35.91 -17.97 -28.66
CA PRO A 189 36.38 -19.34 -28.44
C PRO A 189 35.35 -20.23 -27.69
#